data_AF-A0A2W6DAR2-F1
#
_entry.id   AF-A0A2W6DAR2-F1
#
_cell.length_a   1.000
_cell.length_b   1.000
_cell.length_c   1.000
_cell.angle_alpha   90.00
_cell.angle_beta   90.00
_cell.angle_gamma   90.00
#
_symmetry.space_group_name_H-M   'P 1'
#
loop_
_entity.id
_entity.type
_entity.pdbx_description
1 polymer ?
#
loop_
_entity_poly.entity_id
_entity_poly.type
_entity_poly.pdbx_seq_one_letter_code
_entity_poly.pdbx_strand_id
1 'polypeptide(L)' 'MNLFKRVVRLAEGIRASIDRGMTTAEYAVGTVAAVAFAVVLYKVVRSPAVSSALSSIVQSALHAV' A
#
# COMPACT_ATOMS: atom_id res chain seq x y z
N MET A 1 9.66 -34.12 33.41
CA MET A 1 10.21 -32.74 33.34
C MET A 1 10.87 -32.39 31.98
N ASN A 2 11.28 -33.34 31.14
CA ASN A 2 12.00 -33.04 29.88
C ASN A 2 11.08 -32.79 28.67
N LEU A 3 9.90 -33.41 28.64
CA LEU A 3 8.94 -33.23 27.54
C LEU A 3 8.28 -31.84 27.58
N PHE A 4 7.84 -31.41 28.76
CA PHE A 4 7.26 -30.07 28.96
C PHE A 4 8.25 -28.95 28.57
N LYS A 5 9.52 -29.07 28.99
CA LYS A 5 10.60 -28.14 28.61
C LYS A 5 10.86 -28.12 27.09
N ARG A 6 10.69 -29.25 26.39
CA ARG A 6 10.82 -29.32 24.92
C ARG A 6 9.67 -28.62 24.21
N VAL A 7 8.44 -28.80 24.68
CA VAL A 7 7.25 -28.15 24.11
C VAL A 7 7.32 -26.64 24.27
N VAL A 8 7.71 -26.15 25.46
CA VAL A 8 7.88 -24.70 25.71
C VAL A 8 8.95 -24.11 24.79
N ARG A 9 10.12 -24.76 24.67
CA ARG A 9 11.21 -24.29 23.81
C ARG A 9 10.83 -24.25 22.32
N LEU A 10 10.02 -25.20 21.86
CA LEU A 10 9.51 -25.20 20.49
C LEU A 10 8.54 -24.03 20.25
N ALA A 11 7.62 -23.79 21.20
CA ALA A 11 6.66 -22.69 21.12
C ALA A 11 7.35 -21.32 21.12
N GLU A 12 8.41 -21.15 21.91
CA GLU A 12 9.26 -19.95 21.90
C GLU A 12 9.95 -19.74 20.56
N GLY A 13 10.51 -20.81 19.97
CA GLY A 13 11.15 -20.75 18.65
C GLY A 13 10.18 -20.35 17.54
N ILE A 14 8.94 -20.84 17.58
CA ILE A 14 7.88 -20.46 16.63
C ILE A 14 7.52 -18.98 16.81
N ARG A 15 7.29 -18.51 18.03
CA ARG A 15 7.00 -17.09 18.29
C ARG A 15 8.13 -16.18 17.80
N ALA A 16 9.38 -16.51 18.12
CA ALA A 16 10.53 -15.75 17.65
C ALA A 16 10.68 -15.77 16.12
N SER A 17 10.23 -16.80 15.43
CA SER A 17 10.22 -16.84 13.97
C SER A 17 9.13 -15.94 13.36
N ILE A 18 7.96 -15.86 14.00
CA ILE A 18 6.85 -15.00 13.59
C ILE A 18 7.22 -13.53 13.81
N ASP A 19 7.76 -13.18 14.98
CA ASP A 19 8.17 -11.81 15.30
C ASP A 19 9.22 -11.28 14.31
N ARG A 20 10.14 -12.14 13.85
CA ARG A 20 11.11 -11.77 12.81
C ARG A 20 10.49 -11.51 11.44
N GLY A 21 9.38 -12.18 11.12
CA GLY A 21 8.67 -12.03 9.83
C GLY A 21 7.64 -10.90 9.82
N MET A 22 7.14 -10.49 10.99
CA MET A 22 6.11 -9.45 11.10
C MET A 22 6.54 -8.11 10.50
N THR A 23 7.76 -7.65 10.80
CA THR A 23 8.23 -6.34 10.30
C THR A 23 8.31 -6.31 8.77
N THR A 24 8.77 -7.39 8.13
CA THR A 24 8.82 -7.49 6.65
C THR A 24 7.42 -7.54 6.04
N ALA A 25 6.49 -8.25 6.68
CA ALA A 25 5.10 -8.32 6.24
C ALA A 25 4.40 -6.95 6.32
N GLU A 26 4.67 -6.16 7.35
CA GLU A 26 4.13 -4.80 7.50
C GLU A 26 4.57 -3.88 6.34
N TYR A 27 5.86 -3.89 5.99
CA TYR A 27 6.37 -3.11 4.85
C TYR A 27 5.77 -3.57 3.51
N ALA A 28 5.61 -4.89 3.32
CA ALA A 28 5.01 -5.44 2.11
C ALA A 28 3.55 -4.99 1.97
N VAL A 29 2.75 -5.13 3.03
CA VAL A 29 1.35 -4.68 3.03
C VAL A 29 1.25 -3.16 2.87
N GLY A 30 2.12 -2.40 3.53
CA GLY A 30 2.19 -0.95 3.37
C GLY A 30 2.45 -0.52 1.92
N THR A 31 3.35 -1.23 1.23
CA THR A 31 3.64 -0.98 -0.19
C THR A 31 2.44 -1.30 -1.06
N VAL A 32 1.77 -2.44 -0.85
CA VAL A 32 0.57 -2.82 -1.59
C VAL A 32 -0.55 -1.80 -1.39
N ALA A 33 -0.77 -1.34 -0.16
CA ALA A 33 -1.76 -0.31 0.15
C ALA A 33 -1.46 1.02 -0.55
N ALA A 34 -0.20 1.46 -0.55
CA ALA A 34 0.23 2.67 -1.24
C ALA A 34 0.03 2.57 -2.76
N VAL A 35 0.39 1.43 -3.37
CA VAL A 35 0.20 1.19 -4.81
C VAL A 35 -1.28 1.17 -5.17
N ALA A 36 -2.13 0.51 -4.37
CA ALA A 36 -3.57 0.50 -4.59
C ALA A 36 -4.15 1.93 -4.58
N PHE A 37 -3.75 2.76 -3.62
CA PHE A 37 -4.15 4.16 -3.56
C PHE A 37 -3.66 4.96 -4.77
N ALA A 38 -2.40 4.77 -5.20
CA ALA A 38 -1.85 5.43 -6.38
C ALA A 38 -2.64 5.07 -7.66
N VAL A 39 -3.08 3.81 -7.80
CA VAL A 39 -3.92 3.37 -8.93
C VAL A 39 -5.26 4.10 -8.93
N VAL A 40 -5.89 4.28 -7.77
CA VAL A 40 -7.14 5.04 -7.66
C VAL A 40 -6.92 6.50 -8.08
N LEU A 41 -5.88 7.17 -7.56
CA LEU A 41 -5.55 8.55 -7.94
C LEU A 41 -5.26 8.69 -9.43
N TYR A 42 -4.55 7.72 -10.02
CA TYR A 42 -4.28 7.69 -11.45
C TYR A 42 -5.56 7.62 -12.29
N LYS A 43 -6.53 6.82 -11.85
CA LYS A 43 -7.85 6.76 -12.51
C LYS A 43 -8.62 8.07 -12.39
N VAL A 44 -8.54 8.74 -11.23
CA VAL A 44 -9.16 10.05 -11.03
C VAL A 44 -8.56 11.09 -11.97
N VAL A 45 -7.24 11.22 -12.01
CA VAL A 45 -6.55 12.20 -12.88
C VAL A 45 -6.80 11.93 -14.37
N ARG A 46 -6.96 10.65 -14.76
CA ARG A 46 -7.29 10.27 -16.14
C ARG A 46 -8.79 10.24 -16.45
N SER A 47 -9.63 10.67 -15.52
CA SER A 47 -11.07 10.68 -15.75
C SER A 47 -11.47 11.72 -16.82
N PRO A 48 -12.57 11.48 -17.56
CA PRO A 48 -13.08 12.46 -18.51
C PRO A 48 -13.39 13.82 -17.87
N ALA A 49 -13.83 13.82 -16.61
CA ALA A 49 -14.11 15.04 -15.85
C ALA A 49 -12.84 15.91 -15.68
N VAL A 50 -11.73 15.31 -15.22
CA VAL A 50 -10.46 16.03 -15.06
C VAL A 50 -9.90 16.49 -16.41
N SER A 51 -9.94 15.63 -17.43
CA SER A 51 -9.50 15.99 -18.79
C SER A 51 -10.31 17.15 -19.37
N SER A 52 -11.64 17.14 -19.19
CA SER A 52 -12.52 18.20 -19.68
C SER A 52 -12.29 19.52 -18.94
N ALA A 53 -12.10 19.47 -17.62
CA ALA A 53 -11.80 20.65 -16.82
C ALA A 53 -10.49 21.30 -17.26
N LEU A 54 -9.42 20.51 -17.44
CA LEU A 54 -8.14 21.01 -17.95
C LEU A 54 -8.27 21.57 -19.37
N SER A 55 -9.00 20.89 -20.25
CA SER A 55 -9.21 21.35 -21.63
C SER A 55 -9.95 22.69 -21.66
N SER A 56 -10.96 22.88 -20.80
CA SER A 56 -11.70 24.13 -20.68
C SER A 56 -10.81 25.28 -20.21
N ILE A 57 -9.93 25.04 -19.23
CA ILE A 57 -8.96 26.02 -18.77
C ILE A 57 -8.02 26.44 -19.91
N VAL A 58 -7.49 25.47 -20.66
CA VAL A 58 -6.59 25.74 -21.79
C VAL A 58 -7.30 26.51 -22.90
N GLN A 59 -8.53 26.14 -23.25
CA GLN A 59 -9.32 26.87 -24.26
C GLN A 59 -9.62 28.30 -23.82
N SER A 60 -9.97 28.49 -22.54
CA SER A 60 -10.22 29.82 -21.98
C SER A 60 -8.97 30.70 -22.06
N ALA A 61 -7.79 30.14 -21.76
CA ALA A 61 -6.52 30.86 -21.87
C ALA A 61 -6.17 31.21 -23.32
N LEU A 62 -6.47 30.33 -24.27
CA LEU A 62 -6.19 30.56 -25.69
C LEU A 62 -7.11 31.62 -26.32
N HIS A 63 -8.38 31.68 -25.90
CA HIS A 63 -9.32 32.71 -26.36
C HIS A 63 -9.15 34.07 -25.68
N ALA A 64 -8.40 34.14 -24.57
CA ALA A 64 -8.13 35.39 -23.85
C ALA A 64 -6.98 36.23 -24.46
N VAL A 65 -6.28 35.69 -25.46
CA VAL A 65 -5.22 36.34 -26.25
C VAL A 65 -5.78 36.74 -27.61
#